data_AF-A0A8T5DYR0-F1
#
_entry.id   AF-A0A8T5DYR0-F1
#
_cell.length_a   1.000
_cell.length_b   1.000
_cell.length_c   1.000
_cell.angle_alpha   90.00
_cell.angle_beta   90.00
_cell.angle_gamma   90.00
#
_symmetry.space_group_name_H-M   'P 1'
#
loop_
_entity.id
_entity.type
_entity.pdbx_description
1 polymer ?
#
loop_
_entity_poly.entity_id
_entity_poly.type
_entity_poly.pdbx_seq_one_letter_code
_entity_poly.pdbx_strand_id
1 'polypeptide(L)'
;MAIDLGDGVKDLFNIVKHKRFVIPAGVIVLVLVMAIFIGPKVTGFAGFSNGLDECKTDLGICGTNVDSLTTTNTQLEADLAASQNTIVEKNNEIKILQDQNTLDRENWEADYDKLAGKFNTVVDKNGNNLCCMQQILNPDYDSYNVEDGEIKCSNNGTFAIEC
;
A
#
# COMPACT_ATOMS: atom_id res chain seq x y z
N MET A 1 -37.93 -59.83 -28.62
CA MET A 1 -38.64 -58.54 -28.77
C MET A 1 -37.62 -57.46 -28.46
N ALA A 2 -37.07 -56.81 -29.49
CA ALA A 2 -36.06 -55.76 -29.31
C ALA A 2 -36.77 -54.52 -28.76
N ILE A 3 -36.38 -54.07 -27.57
CA ILE A 3 -36.86 -52.81 -27.01
C ILE A 3 -36.06 -51.72 -27.73
N ASP A 4 -36.72 -50.97 -28.60
CA ASP A 4 -36.15 -49.80 -29.23
C ASP A 4 -36.14 -48.67 -28.20
N LEU A 5 -35.00 -48.45 -27.54
CA LEU A 5 -34.81 -47.30 -26.66
C LEU A 5 -34.65 -46.07 -27.57
N GLY A 6 -35.74 -45.30 -27.66
CA GLY A 6 -35.80 -44.08 -28.47
C GLY A 6 -34.65 -43.11 -28.19
N ASP A 7 -34.33 -42.29 -29.19
CA ASP A 7 -33.10 -41.50 -29.27
C ASP A 7 -32.81 -40.60 -28.05
N GLY A 8 -33.83 -40.21 -27.30
CA GLY A 8 -33.68 -39.45 -26.04
C GLY A 8 -32.87 -40.18 -24.94
N VAL A 9 -32.87 -41.52 -24.90
CA VAL A 9 -32.08 -42.28 -23.90
C VAL A 9 -30.61 -42.36 -24.30
N LYS A 10 -30.32 -42.37 -25.62
CA LYS A 10 -28.94 -42.37 -26.14
C LYS A 10 -28.27 -41.02 -25.89
N ASP A 11 -29.01 -39.92 -26.02
CA ASP A 11 -28.49 -38.57 -25.74
C ASP A 11 -28.18 -38.38 -24.24
N LEU A 12 -29.01 -38.92 -23.35
CA LEU A 12 -28.76 -38.89 -21.90
C LEU A 12 -27.46 -39.64 -21.54
N PHE A 13 -27.20 -40.79 -22.18
CA PHE A 13 -25.97 -41.55 -21.99
C PHE A 13 -24.72 -40.83 -22.52
N ASN A 14 -24.84 -40.08 -23.62
CA ASN A 14 -23.73 -39.30 -24.18
C ASN A 14 -23.37 -38.08 -23.33
N ILE A 15 -24.35 -37.40 -22.72
CA ILE A 15 -24.11 -36.27 -21.82
C ILE A 15 -23.37 -36.73 -20.55
N VAL A 16 -23.73 -37.90 -20.00
CA VAL A 16 -23.08 -38.49 -18.81
C VAL A 16 -21.65 -38.98 -19.12
N LYS A 17 -21.36 -39.40 -20.36
CA LYS A 17 -20.01 -39.84 -20.75
C LYS A 17 -19.00 -38.71 -20.97
N HIS A 18 -19.44 -37.47 -21.22
CA HIS A 18 -18.53 -36.38 -21.63
C HIS A 18 -18.29 -35.31 -20.59
N LYS A 19 -19.11 -35.22 -19.53
CA LYS A 19 -18.81 -34.36 -18.38
C LYS A 19 -18.42 -35.23 -17.20
N ARG A 20 -17.29 -34.92 -16.54
CA ARG A 20 -16.81 -35.58 -15.30
C ARG A 20 -17.74 -35.30 -14.11
N PHE A 21 -19.02 -35.63 -14.25
CA PHE A 21 -19.99 -35.57 -13.18
C PHE A 21 -20.09 -36.98 -12.60
N VAL A 22 -19.49 -37.19 -11.43
CA VAL A 22 -19.58 -38.45 -10.70
C VAL A 22 -20.99 -38.53 -10.12
N ILE A 23 -21.95 -38.94 -10.95
CA ILE A 23 -23.28 -39.32 -10.47
C ILE A 23 -23.12 -40.73 -9.87
N PRO A 24 -23.45 -40.95 -8.58
CA PRO A 24 -23.36 -42.27 -7.99
C PRO A 24 -24.23 -43.25 -8.78
N ALA A 25 -23.65 -44.38 -9.19
CA ALA A 25 -24.25 -45.37 -10.08
C ALA A 25 -25.67 -45.82 -9.66
N GLY A 26 -26.00 -45.71 -8.37
CA GLY A 26 -27.34 -45.99 -7.85
C GLY A 26 -28.45 -45.06 -8.38
N VAL A 27 -28.14 -43.79 -8.68
CA VAL A 27 -29.14 -42.83 -9.21
C VAL A 27 -29.46 -43.12 -10.66
N ILE A 28 -28.47 -43.54 -11.45
CA ILE A 28 -28.64 -43.89 -12.87
C ILE A 28 -29.51 -45.16 -12.99
N VAL A 29 -29.28 -46.16 -12.14
CA VAL A 29 -30.09 -47.38 -12.09
C VAL A 29 -31.52 -47.08 -11.67
N LEU A 30 -31.73 -46.18 -10.69
CA LEU A 30 -33.07 -45.80 -10.24
C LEU A 30 -33.89 -45.12 -11.35
N VAL A 31 -33.26 -44.21 -12.11
CA VAL A 31 -33.91 -43.50 -13.23
C VAL A 31 -34.23 -44.45 -14.39
N LEU A 32 -33.33 -45.39 -14.72
CA LEU A 32 -33.57 -46.41 -15.74
C LEU A 32 -34.71 -47.38 -15.35
N VAL A 33 -34.75 -47.81 -14.09
CA VAL A 33 -35.83 -48.69 -13.59
C VAL A 33 -37.18 -47.96 -13.61
N MET A 34 -37.22 -46.68 -13.22
CA MET A 34 -38.45 -45.89 -13.32
C MET A 34 -38.89 -45.67 -14.77
N ALA A 35 -37.99 -45.43 -15.72
CA ALA A 35 -38.34 -45.26 -17.13
C ALA A 35 -38.90 -46.54 -17.78
N ILE A 36 -38.47 -47.73 -17.35
CA ILE A 36 -38.90 -49.02 -17.91
C ILE A 36 -40.23 -49.50 -17.30
N PHE A 37 -40.43 -49.32 -15.99
CA PHE A 37 -41.67 -49.75 -15.32
C PHE A 37 -42.85 -48.78 -15.51
N ILE A 38 -42.57 -47.56 -15.98
CA ILE A 38 -43.55 -46.50 -16.13
C ILE A 38 -43.70 -46.13 -17.61
N GLY A 39 -44.29 -47.03 -18.40
CA GLY A 39 -44.88 -46.67 -19.69
C GLY A 39 -46.40 -46.91 -19.65
N PRO A 40 -47.23 -46.22 -20.45
CA PRO A 40 -47.30 -44.81 -20.82
C PRO A 40 -48.53 -44.18 -20.10
N LYS A 41 -48.54 -44.14 -18.77
CA LYS A 41 -49.71 -43.67 -17.98
C LYS A 41 -49.40 -42.65 -16.89
N VAL A 42 -48.38 -41.82 -17.08
CA VAL A 42 -48.15 -40.70 -16.15
C VAL A 42 -47.91 -39.41 -16.90
N THR A 43 -48.84 -38.50 -16.67
CA THR A 43 -48.70 -37.05 -16.84
C THR A 43 -47.52 -36.46 -16.06
N GLY A 44 -46.80 -37.26 -15.25
CA GLY A 44 -45.60 -36.87 -14.49
C GLY A 44 -44.29 -36.81 -15.29
N PHE A 45 -44.22 -37.33 -16.52
CA PHE A 45 -43.00 -37.24 -17.34
C PHE A 45 -42.73 -35.81 -17.83
N ALA A 46 -43.79 -35.02 -18.07
CA ALA A 46 -43.68 -33.59 -18.38
C ALA A 46 -43.12 -32.78 -17.20
N GLY A 47 -43.51 -33.11 -15.97
CA GLY A 47 -42.98 -32.49 -14.76
C GLY A 47 -41.49 -32.80 -14.51
N PHE A 48 -41.05 -34.02 -14.83
CA PHE A 48 -39.64 -34.40 -14.78
C PHE A 48 -38.80 -33.70 -15.87
N SER A 49 -39.34 -33.57 -17.09
CA SER A 49 -38.69 -32.82 -18.18
C SER A 49 -38.51 -31.35 -17.82
N ASN A 50 -39.57 -30.70 -17.31
CA ASN A 50 -39.52 -29.29 -16.93
C ASN A 50 -38.51 -29.05 -15.79
N GLY A 51 -38.49 -29.92 -14.77
CA GLY A 51 -37.50 -29.81 -13.68
C GLY A 51 -36.05 -30.06 -14.13
N LEU A 52 -35.82 -30.88 -15.16
CA LEU A 52 -34.50 -31.10 -15.74
C LEU A 52 -34.03 -29.89 -16.57
N ASP A 53 -34.94 -29.26 -17.33
CA ASP A 53 -34.66 -28.04 -18.10
C ASP A 53 -34.41 -26.83 -17.18
N GLU A 54 -35.14 -26.71 -16.07
CA GLU A 54 -34.88 -25.74 -15.00
C GLU A 54 -33.48 -25.97 -14.38
N CYS A 55 -33.16 -27.21 -14.00
CA CYS A 55 -31.85 -27.56 -13.44
C CYS A 55 -30.69 -27.27 -14.42
N LYS A 56 -30.89 -27.50 -15.72
CA LYS A 56 -29.91 -27.16 -16.76
C LYS A 56 -29.70 -25.65 -16.89
N THR A 57 -30.78 -24.88 -16.76
CA THR A 57 -30.75 -23.41 -16.79
C THR A 57 -30.00 -22.87 -15.57
N ASP A 58 -30.33 -23.36 -14.37
CA ASP A 58 -29.70 -22.96 -13.11
C ASP A 58 -28.20 -23.32 -13.09
N LEU A 59 -27.83 -24.50 -13.59
CA LEU A 59 -26.43 -24.90 -13.72
C LEU A 59 -25.67 -24.00 -14.73
N GLY A 60 -26.34 -23.56 -15.80
CA GLY A 60 -25.80 -22.60 -16.75
C GLY A 60 -25.51 -21.24 -16.10
N ILE A 61 -26.47 -20.72 -15.32
CA ILE A 61 -26.33 -19.46 -14.57
C ILE A 61 -25.22 -19.57 -13.52
N CYS A 62 -25.14 -20.71 -12.83
CA CYS A 62 -24.07 -20.98 -11.87
C CYS A 62 -22.69 -20.97 -12.54
N GLY A 63 -22.56 -21.58 -13.72
CA GLY A 63 -21.34 -21.54 -14.53
C GLY A 63 -20.93 -20.10 -14.89
N THR A 64 -21.86 -19.29 -15.40
CA THR A 64 -21.56 -17.89 -15.75
C THR A 64 -21.16 -17.05 -14.55
N ASN A 65 -21.75 -17.30 -13.38
CA ASN A 65 -21.40 -16.59 -12.14
C ASN A 65 -20.00 -16.98 -11.65
N VAL A 66 -19.63 -18.26 -11.78
CA VAL A 66 -18.28 -18.74 -11.43
C VAL A 66 -17.22 -18.15 -12.37
N ASP A 67 -17.50 -18.08 -13.67
CA ASP A 67 -16.60 -17.47 -14.65
C ASP A 67 -16.42 -15.96 -14.38
N SER A 68 -17.51 -15.26 -14.05
CA SER A 68 -17.47 -13.85 -13.65
C SER A 68 -16.64 -13.66 -12.37
N LEU A 69 -16.85 -14.51 -11.36
CA LEU A 69 -16.11 -14.43 -10.10
C LEU A 69 -14.61 -14.69 -10.30
N THR A 70 -14.27 -15.66 -11.16
CA THR A 70 -12.88 -15.95 -11.52
C THR A 70 -12.22 -14.75 -12.18
N THR A 71 -12.93 -14.09 -13.11
CA THR A 71 -12.44 -12.89 -13.81
C THR A 71 -12.21 -11.74 -12.82
N THR A 72 -13.18 -11.50 -11.92
CA THR A 72 -13.04 -10.48 -10.87
C THR A 72 -11.86 -10.78 -9.95
N ASN A 73 -11.65 -12.04 -9.57
CA ASN A 73 -10.55 -12.41 -8.69
C ASN A 73 -9.18 -12.14 -9.34
N THR A 74 -9.01 -12.48 -10.62
CA THR A 74 -7.79 -12.18 -11.38
C THR A 74 -7.52 -10.67 -11.47
N GLN A 75 -8.58 -9.87 -11.65
CA GLN A 75 -8.44 -8.40 -11.68
C GLN A 75 -8.00 -7.86 -10.31
N LEU A 76 -8.58 -8.37 -9.21
CA LEU A 76 -8.18 -7.97 -7.86
C LEU A 76 -6.72 -8.31 -7.56
N GLU A 77 -6.23 -9.47 -8.00
CA GLU A 77 -4.83 -9.86 -7.84
C GLU A 77 -3.89 -8.90 -8.61
N ALA A 78 -4.27 -8.51 -9.83
CA ALA A 78 -3.52 -7.53 -10.62
C ALA A 78 -3.51 -6.14 -9.97
N ASP A 79 -4.67 -5.67 -9.50
CA ASP A 79 -4.80 -4.37 -8.82
C ASP A 79 -3.99 -4.34 -7.51
N LEU A 80 -3.98 -5.45 -6.76
CA LEU A 80 -3.18 -5.59 -5.54
C LEU A 80 -1.67 -5.51 -5.84
N ALA A 81 -1.21 -6.21 -6.88
CA ALA A 81 0.19 -6.17 -7.29
C ALA A 81 0.61 -4.75 -7.75
N ALA A 82 -0.24 -4.07 -8.50
CA ALA A 82 -0.01 -2.68 -8.90
C ALA A 82 0.08 -1.74 -7.68
N SER A 83 -0.86 -1.88 -6.73
CA SER A 83 -0.87 -1.09 -5.50
C SER A 83 0.40 -1.32 -4.65
N GLN A 84 0.84 -2.57 -4.52
CA GLN A 84 2.08 -2.90 -3.80
C GLN A 84 3.30 -2.24 -4.43
N ASN A 85 3.42 -2.25 -5.77
CA ASN A 85 4.52 -1.59 -6.46
C ASN A 85 4.50 -0.06 -6.20
N THR A 86 3.34 0.58 -6.28
CA THR A 86 3.20 2.00 -5.96
C THR A 86 3.58 2.32 -4.51
N ILE A 87 3.23 1.46 -3.55
CA ILE A 87 3.62 1.64 -2.14
C ILE A 87 5.15 1.58 -1.99
N VAL A 88 5.81 0.63 -2.66
CA VAL A 88 7.28 0.51 -2.62
C VAL A 88 7.94 1.75 -3.21
N GLU A 89 7.46 2.25 -4.35
CA GLU A 89 7.97 3.48 -4.96
C GLU A 89 7.81 4.69 -4.03
N LYS A 90 6.62 4.88 -3.44
CA LYS A 90 6.34 5.98 -2.52
C LYS A 90 7.20 5.91 -1.26
N ASN A 91 7.44 4.72 -0.73
CA ASN A 91 8.33 4.55 0.43
C ASN A 91 9.78 4.92 0.11
N ASN A 92 10.26 4.59 -1.09
CA ASN A 92 11.59 5.00 -1.54
C ASN A 92 11.69 6.53 -1.70
N GLU A 93 10.67 7.17 -2.29
CA GLU A 93 10.61 8.64 -2.39
C GLU A 93 10.64 9.31 -1.01
N ILE A 94 9.85 8.81 -0.05
CA ILE A 94 9.81 9.33 1.32
C ILE A 94 11.19 9.23 1.97
N LYS A 95 11.88 8.09 1.81
CA LYS A 95 13.21 7.90 2.38
C LYS A 95 14.22 8.90 1.82
N ILE A 96 14.23 9.11 0.50
CA ILE A 96 15.12 10.09 -0.15
C ILE A 96 14.85 11.51 0.40
N LEU A 97 13.58 11.90 0.57
CA LEU A 97 13.23 13.20 1.13
C LEU A 97 13.65 13.34 2.60
N GLN A 98 13.56 12.28 3.40
CA GLN A 98 14.02 12.27 4.79
C GLN A 98 15.53 12.43 4.90
N ASP A 99 16.28 11.73 4.06
CA ASP A 99 17.74 11.84 3.99
C ASP A 99 18.17 13.25 3.56
N GLN A 100 17.51 13.84 2.55
CA GLN A 100 17.79 15.20 2.10
C GLN A 100 17.49 16.25 3.19
N ASN A 101 16.33 16.17 3.86
CA ASN A 101 16.00 17.09 4.94
C ASN A 101 16.99 17.01 6.11
N THR A 102 17.54 15.83 6.39
CA THR A 102 18.55 15.64 7.43
C THR A 102 19.84 16.36 7.04
N LEU A 103 20.30 16.18 5.81
CA LEU A 103 21.48 16.84 5.28
C LEU A 103 21.32 18.38 5.25
N ASP A 104 20.16 18.87 4.83
CA ASP A 104 19.87 20.31 4.78
C ASP A 104 19.91 20.94 6.17
N ARG A 105 19.39 20.23 7.19
CA ARG A 105 19.47 20.66 8.59
C ARG A 105 20.92 20.73 9.08
N GLU A 106 21.71 19.68 8.85
CA GLU A 106 23.12 19.63 9.26
C GLU A 106 23.94 20.76 8.62
N ASN A 107 23.68 21.06 7.33
CA ASN A 107 24.31 22.18 6.64
C ASN A 107 23.92 23.53 7.26
N TRP A 108 22.64 23.71 7.59
CA TRP A 108 22.16 24.95 8.20
C TRP A 108 22.75 25.19 9.60
N GLU A 109 22.87 24.13 10.41
CA GLU A 109 23.53 24.19 11.72
C GLU A 109 25.01 24.57 11.58
N ALA A 110 25.74 23.97 10.63
CA ALA A 110 27.14 24.29 10.38
C ALA A 110 27.33 25.75 9.90
N ASP A 111 26.45 26.26 9.05
CA ASP A 111 26.49 27.64 8.59
C ASP A 111 26.17 28.64 9.71
N TYR A 112 25.22 28.30 10.59
CA TYR A 112 24.93 29.09 11.79
C TYR A 112 26.15 29.18 12.71
N ASP A 113 26.77 28.05 13.05
CA ASP A 113 27.96 28.01 13.92
C ASP A 113 29.12 28.81 13.34
N LYS A 114 29.34 28.71 12.03
CA LYS A 114 30.33 29.50 11.31
C LYS A 114 30.04 31.00 11.37
N LEU A 115 28.79 31.40 11.24
CA LEU A 115 28.38 32.80 11.33
C LEU A 115 28.53 33.33 12.76
N ALA A 116 28.12 32.55 13.77
CA ALA A 116 28.28 32.88 15.18
C ALA A 116 29.77 33.06 15.55
N GLY A 117 30.64 32.15 15.10
CA GLY A 117 32.08 32.27 15.31
C GLY A 117 32.69 33.52 14.67
N LYS A 118 32.26 33.88 13.45
CA LYS A 118 32.67 35.12 12.79
C LYS A 118 32.17 36.35 13.54
N PHE A 119 30.92 36.35 14.00
CA PHE A 119 30.33 37.44 14.77
C PHE A 119 31.11 37.66 16.06
N ASN A 120 31.36 36.61 16.84
CA ASN A 120 32.16 36.70 18.07
C ASN A 120 33.56 37.25 17.79
N THR A 121 34.23 36.79 16.74
CA THR A 121 35.56 37.31 16.36
C THR A 121 35.53 38.82 16.06
N VAL A 122 34.47 39.30 15.41
CA VAL A 122 34.30 40.73 15.08
C VAL A 122 33.99 41.54 16.33
N VAL A 123 33.10 41.04 17.19
CA VAL A 123 32.79 41.64 18.49
C VAL A 123 34.05 41.76 19.33
N ASP A 124 34.83 40.69 19.46
CA ASP A 124 36.05 40.70 20.27
C ASP A 124 37.07 41.72 19.79
N LYS A 125 37.30 41.79 18.47
CA LYS A 125 38.23 42.75 17.88
C LYS A 125 37.77 44.20 18.06
N ASN A 126 36.49 44.47 17.84
CA ASN A 126 35.95 45.83 18.01
C ASN A 126 35.90 46.23 19.48
N GLY A 127 35.58 45.29 20.37
CA GLY A 127 35.57 45.47 21.81
C GLY A 127 36.94 45.84 22.35
N ASN A 128 37.95 45.06 21.99
CA ASN A 128 39.34 45.36 22.34
C ASN A 128 39.78 46.73 21.82
N ASN A 129 39.54 47.03 20.54
CA ASN A 129 39.92 48.33 19.96
C ASN A 129 39.25 49.52 20.68
N LEU A 130 37.96 49.42 20.98
CA LEU A 130 37.21 50.46 21.66
C LEU A 130 37.74 50.68 23.09
N CYS A 131 37.96 49.60 23.84
CA CYS A 131 38.38 49.72 25.24
C CYS A 131 39.87 50.07 25.39
N CYS A 132 40.73 49.67 24.46
CA CYS A 132 42.09 50.19 24.37
C CYS A 132 42.10 51.71 24.14
N MET A 133 41.25 52.24 23.26
CA MET A 133 41.11 53.69 23.11
C MET A 133 40.63 54.36 24.39
N GLN A 134 39.67 53.77 25.10
CA GLN A 134 39.18 54.32 26.37
C GLN A 134 40.25 54.29 27.46
N GLN A 135 41.08 53.24 27.56
CA GLN A 135 42.21 53.17 28.49
C GLN A 135 43.22 54.31 28.29
N ILE A 136 43.52 54.67 27.04
CA ILE A 136 44.43 55.78 26.73
C ILE A 136 43.88 57.11 27.26
N LEU A 137 42.55 57.28 27.22
CA LEU A 137 41.87 58.50 27.67
C LEU A 137 41.54 58.48 29.18
N ASN A 138 41.25 57.30 29.73
CA ASN A 138 40.90 57.03 31.12
C ASN A 138 41.36 55.60 31.51
N PRO A 139 42.41 55.45 32.34
CA PRO A 139 43.07 54.17 32.60
C PRO A 139 42.26 53.09 33.33
N ASP A 140 41.05 53.40 33.82
CA ASP A 140 40.31 52.50 34.73
C ASP A 140 39.59 51.33 34.04
N TYR A 141 39.47 51.34 32.70
CA TYR A 141 38.80 50.29 31.92
C TYR A 141 39.76 49.12 31.66
N ASP A 142 39.34 47.86 31.76
CA ASP A 142 40.20 46.68 31.57
C ASP A 142 39.59 45.55 30.74
N SER A 143 38.31 45.68 30.39
CA SER A 143 37.49 44.65 29.75
C SER A 143 36.35 45.27 28.94
N TYR A 144 35.60 44.45 28.21
CA TYR A 144 34.34 44.86 27.57
C TYR A 144 33.25 43.81 27.77
N ASN A 145 32.00 44.25 27.68
CA ASN A 145 30.82 43.40 27.70
C ASN A 145 29.85 43.84 26.60
N VAL A 146 29.00 42.92 26.14
CA VAL A 146 27.94 43.24 25.15
C VAL A 146 26.60 43.27 25.86
N GLU A 147 25.98 44.45 25.90
CA GLU A 147 24.66 44.68 26.50
C GLU A 147 23.75 45.35 25.48
N ASP A 148 22.55 44.81 25.28
CA ASP A 148 21.56 45.35 24.33
C ASP A 148 22.08 45.53 22.89
N GLY A 149 23.09 44.75 22.49
CA GLY A 149 23.71 44.84 21.17
C GLY A 149 24.82 45.89 21.05
N GLU A 150 25.19 46.56 22.14
CA GLU A 150 26.27 47.53 22.19
C GLU A 150 27.46 47.01 23.00
N ILE A 151 28.67 47.33 22.56
CA ILE A 151 29.92 47.06 23.28
C ILE A 151 30.12 48.15 24.33
N LYS A 152 30.23 47.76 25.60
CA LYS A 152 30.52 48.65 26.73
C LYS A 152 31.82 48.24 27.40
N CYS A 153 32.69 49.20 27.68
CA CYS A 153 33.91 48.95 28.45
C CYS A 153 33.59 48.85 29.93
N SER A 154 34.19 47.88 30.61
CA SER A 154 34.00 47.58 32.04
C SER A 154 35.30 47.75 32.82
N ASN A 155 35.16 48.05 34.11
CA ASN A 155 36.25 48.18 35.08
C ASN A 155 36.19 46.98 36.03
N ASN A 156 37.32 46.31 36.27
CA ASN A 156 37.47 45.12 37.13
C ASN A 156 36.75 43.86 36.62
N GLY A 157 37.17 43.33 35.48
CA GLY A 157 36.68 42.04 34.98
C GLY A 157 37.74 41.30 34.18
N THR A 158 38.59 40.53 34.85
CA THR A 158 39.78 39.91 34.28
C THR A 158 39.48 39.06 33.04
N PHE A 159 39.82 39.57 31.85
CA PHE A 159 40.32 38.79 30.72
C PHE A 159 41.19 39.67 29.81
N ALA A 160 42.49 39.40 29.86
CA ALA A 160 43.58 39.79 28.94
C ALA A 160 43.22 40.63 27.70
N ILE A 161 43.00 41.94 27.88
CA ILE A 161 43.12 42.90 26.76
C ILE A 161 44.61 43.12 26.50
N GLU A 162 45.10 42.72 25.33
CA GLU A 162 46.38 43.19 24.78
C GLU A 162 46.12 44.41 23.89
N CYS A 163 46.45 45.58 24.43
CA CYS A 163 46.76 46.79 23.65
C CYS A 163 48.29 46.79 23.39
#